data_AF-A0A090ZKN3-F1
#
_entry.id   AF-A0A090ZKN3-F1
#
_cell.length_a   1.000
_cell.length_b   1.000
_cell.length_c   1.000
_cell.angle_alpha   90.00
_cell.angle_beta   90.00
_cell.angle_gamma   90.00
#
_symmetry.space_group_name_H-M   'P 1'
#
loop_
_entity.id
_entity.type
_entity.pdbx_description
1 polymer ?
#
loop_
_entity_poly.entity_id
_entity_poly.type
_entity_poly.pdbx_seq_one_letter_code
_entity_poly.pdbx_strand_id
1 'polypeptide(L)'
;MLFIIILILLLSQINFVKESVAKASSSVYVKVKYHNQDLKFERVEYDAHFGEYFVTYKEKNGQLISFTMTPRYFPIYVLHDPLDQPM
;
A
#
# COMPACT_ATOMS: atom_id res chain seq x y z
N MET A 1 -20.10 21.35 5.24
CA MET A 1 -19.91 20.06 4.53
C MET A 1 -19.10 20.22 3.25
N LEU A 2 -19.48 21.09 2.30
CA LEU A 2 -18.75 21.28 1.03
C LEU A 2 -17.25 21.60 1.24
N PHE A 3 -16.93 22.48 2.18
CA PHE A 3 -15.55 22.87 2.48
C PHE A 3 -14.69 21.70 2.97
N ILE A 4 -15.28 20.76 3.72
CA ILE A 4 -14.61 19.57 4.23
C ILE A 4 -14.31 18.62 3.05
N ILE A 5 -15.25 18.45 2.13
CA ILE A 5 -15.07 17.60 0.94
C ILE A 5 -13.96 18.18 0.05
N ILE A 6 -13.96 19.50 -0.18
CA ILE A 6 -12.91 20.17 -0.95
C ILE A 6 -11.55 20.00 -0.28
N LEU A 7 -11.47 20.16 1.05
CA LEU A 7 -10.23 19.96 1.79
C LEU A 7 -9.71 18.51 1.67
N ILE A 8 -10.59 17.51 1.75
CA ILE A 8 -10.24 16.09 1.55
C ILE A 8 -9.71 15.85 0.13
N LEU A 9 -10.35 16.43 -0.89
CA LEU A 9 -9.91 16.31 -2.28
C LEU A 9 -8.56 17.00 -2.54
N LEU A 10 -8.27 18.10 -1.86
CA LEU A 10 -6.96 18.77 -1.97
C LEU A 10 -5.87 17.97 -1.26
N LEU A 11 -6.15 17.45 -0.07
CA LEU A 11 -5.20 16.63 0.69
C LEU A 11 -4.90 15.31 -0.03
N SER A 12 -5.86 14.72 -0.74
CA SER A 12 -5.66 13.47 -1.48
C SER A 12 -4.69 13.60 -2.66
N GLN A 13 -4.37 14.82 -3.10
CA GLN A 13 -3.39 15.07 -4.18
C GLN A 13 -1.93 15.01 -3.69
N ILE A 14 -1.70 15.20 -2.39
CA ILE A 14 -0.36 15.25 -1.80
C ILE A 14 0.25 13.84 -1.80
N ASN A 15 1.44 13.68 -2.40
CA ASN A 15 2.12 12.39 -2.52
C ASN A 15 2.31 11.71 -1.15
N PHE A 16 2.66 12.47 -0.12
CA PHE A 16 2.78 11.97 1.25
C PHE A 16 1.49 11.33 1.79
N VAL A 17 0.32 11.94 1.51
CA VAL A 17 -0.97 11.39 1.93
C VAL A 17 -1.25 10.10 1.17
N LYS A 18 -0.99 10.08 -0.14
CA LYS A 18 -1.17 8.90 -0.98
C LYS A 18 -0.35 7.70 -0.51
N GLU A 19 0.95 7.92 -0.27
CA GLU A 19 1.87 6.91 0.26
C GLU A 19 1.44 6.40 1.64
N SER A 20 0.95 7.30 2.50
CA SER A 20 0.43 6.94 3.82
C SER A 20 -0.81 6.04 3.73
N VAL A 21 -1.72 6.33 2.81
CA VAL A 21 -2.93 5.51 2.59
C VAL A 21 -2.55 4.15 2.01
N ALA A 22 -1.61 4.09 1.05
CA ALA A 22 -1.13 2.84 0.49
C ALA A 22 -0.48 1.96 1.56
N LYS A 23 0.42 2.53 2.36
CA LYS A 23 1.04 1.87 3.52
C LYS A 23 0.01 1.37 4.53
N ALA A 24 -0.98 2.19 4.89
CA ALA A 24 -2.00 1.80 5.86
C ALA A 24 -2.84 0.63 5.33
N SER A 25 -3.28 0.72 4.07
CA SER A 25 -4.10 -0.30 3.41
C SER A 25 -3.34 -1.62 3.29
N SER A 26 -2.09 -1.59 2.84
CA SER A 26 -1.23 -2.78 2.76
C SER A 26 -0.94 -3.36 4.14
N SER A 27 -0.71 -2.51 5.16
CA SER A 27 -0.42 -2.99 6.52
C SER A 27 -1.60 -3.69 7.15
N VAL A 28 -2.83 -3.20 6.90
CA VAL A 28 -4.04 -3.90 7.32
C VAL A 28 -4.15 -5.24 6.60
N TYR A 29 -3.98 -5.27 5.28
CA TYR A 29 -4.05 -6.50 4.49
C TYR A 29 -3.03 -7.55 4.98
N VAL A 30 -1.76 -7.17 5.06
CA VAL A 30 -0.66 -8.05 5.48
C VAL A 30 -0.89 -8.54 6.91
N LYS A 31 -1.31 -7.67 7.82
CA LYS A 31 -1.56 -8.06 9.21
C LYS A 31 -2.75 -9.00 9.35
N VAL A 32 -3.77 -8.88 8.51
CA VAL A 32 -4.93 -9.80 8.55
C VAL A 32 -4.58 -11.14 7.89
N LYS A 33 -4.02 -11.12 6.68
CA LYS A 33 -3.77 -12.33 5.88
C LYS A 33 -2.54 -13.11 6.35
N TYR A 34 -1.48 -12.40 6.72
CA TYR A 34 -0.18 -12.96 7.10
C TYR A 34 0.15 -12.68 8.57
N HIS A 35 -0.86 -12.70 9.45
CA HIS A 35 -0.70 -12.37 10.87
C HIS A 35 0.38 -13.19 11.61
N ASN A 36 0.71 -14.39 11.12
CA ASN A 36 1.74 -15.27 11.67
C ASN A 36 3.14 -15.03 11.08
N GLN A 37 3.24 -14.22 10.02
CA GLN A 37 4.51 -13.85 9.40
C GLN A 37 4.94 -12.48 9.95
N ASP A 38 6.21 -12.38 10.39
CA ASP A 38 6.77 -11.13 10.92
C ASP A 38 7.27 -10.24 9.78
N LEU A 39 6.31 -9.79 8.95
CA LEU A 39 6.57 -8.90 7.83
C LEU A 39 6.70 -7.46 8.33
N LYS A 40 7.88 -6.88 8.17
CA LYS A 40 8.17 -5.51 8.61
C LYS A 40 8.10 -4.54 7.43
N PHE A 41 7.30 -3.49 7.56
CA PHE A 41 7.25 -2.44 6.54
C PHE A 41 8.64 -1.83 6.34
N GLU A 42 9.08 -1.78 5.09
CA GLU A 42 10.36 -1.18 4.71
C GLU A 42 10.13 0.18 4.03
N ARG A 43 9.35 0.20 2.94
CA ARG A 43 9.11 1.40 2.13
C ARG A 43 7.88 1.29 1.23
N VAL A 44 7.46 2.43 0.72
CA VAL A 44 6.45 2.53 -0.35
C VAL A 44 7.00 3.38 -1.49
N GLU A 45 6.77 2.94 -2.72
CA GLU A 45 7.16 3.64 -3.93
C GLU A 45 5.93 3.81 -4.83
N TYR A 46 5.73 4.99 -5.39
CA TYR A 46 4.64 5.25 -6.34
C TYR A 46 5.18 5.24 -7.78
N ASP A 47 4.62 4.38 -8.63
CA ASP A 47 4.89 4.41 -10.06
C ASP A 47 3.81 5.19 -10.78
N ALA A 48 4.19 6.34 -11.35
CA ALA A 48 3.30 7.21 -12.09
C ALA A 48 2.87 6.63 -13.45
N HIS A 49 3.64 5.72 -14.05
CA HIS A 49 3.32 5.11 -15.34
C HIS A 49 2.14 4.16 -15.24
N PHE A 50 2.12 3.33 -14.19
CA PHE A 50 1.06 2.35 -13.94
C PHE A 50 -0.01 2.86 -12.98
N GLY A 51 0.26 3.93 -12.23
CA GLY A 51 -0.67 4.47 -11.24
C GLY A 51 -0.78 3.58 -10.00
N GLU A 52 0.31 2.88 -9.66
CA GLU A 52 0.37 1.84 -8.64
C GLU A 52 1.34 2.21 -7.52
N TYR A 53 1.13 1.63 -6.34
CA TYR A 53 2.12 1.68 -5.27
C TYR A 53 2.75 0.31 -5.08
N PHE A 54 4.07 0.29 -4.96
CA PHE A 54 4.82 -0.86 -4.51
C PHE A 54 5.10 -0.70 -3.02
N VAL A 55 4.50 -1.56 -2.19
CA VAL A 55 4.76 -1.57 -0.74
C VAL A 55 5.64 -2.76 -0.39
N THR A 56 6.87 -2.46 0.02
CA THR A 56 7.87 -3.46 0.33
C THR A 56 7.87 -3.78 1.83
N TYR A 57 7.83 -5.07 2.13
CA TYR A 57 8.02 -5.63 3.46
C TYR A 57 9.27 -6.49 3.50
N LYS A 58 9.88 -6.57 4.67
CA LYS A 58 11.04 -7.42 4.95
C LYS A 58 10.62 -8.59 5.83
N GLU A 59 10.99 -9.79 5.40
CA GLU A 59 10.84 -11.02 6.18
C GLU A 59 11.97 -11.20 7.22
N LYS A 60 11.79 -12.17 8.13
CA LYS A 60 12.80 -12.53 9.14
C LYS A 60 14.14 -12.96 8.55
N ASN A 61 14.13 -13.66 7.41
CA ASN A 61 15.33 -14.10 6.68
C ASN A 61 16.03 -12.94 5.94
N GLY A 62 15.46 -11.73 5.97
CA GLY A 62 15.96 -10.55 5.26
C GLY A 62 15.46 -10.41 3.82
N GLN A 63 14.65 -11.34 3.32
CA GLN A 63 14.02 -11.26 2.00
C GLN A 63 13.06 -10.08 1.94
N LEU A 64 13.11 -9.35 0.82
CA LEU A 64 12.20 -8.25 0.53
C LEU A 64 11.07 -8.75 -0.36
N ILE A 65 9.85 -8.42 0.02
CA ILE A 65 8.61 -8.82 -0.64
C ILE A 65 7.83 -7.56 -0.96
N SER A 66 7.51 -7.35 -2.23
CA SER A 66 6.81 -6.15 -2.68
C SER A 66 5.39 -6.49 -3.11
N PHE A 67 4.43 -5.85 -2.45
CA PHE A 67 3.02 -5.91 -2.81
C PHE A 67 2.71 -4.78 -3.78
N THR A 68 1.96 -5.08 -4.83
CA THR A 68 1.43 -4.03 -5.72
C THR A 68 0.06 -3.62 -5.24
N MET A 69 -0.14 -2.32 -5.05
CA MET A 69 -1.38 -1.72 -4.60
C MET A 69 -1.96 -0.81 -5.70
N THR A 70 -3.27 -0.90 -5.92
CA THR A 70 -3.99 -0.09 -6.91
C THR A 70 -5.38 0.28 -6.37
N PRO A 71 -6.02 1.35 -6.84
CA PRO A 71 -5.52 2.44 -7.68
C PRO A 71 -4.81 3.54 -6.88
N ARG A 72 -4.29 4.56 -7.60
CA ARG A 72 -3.65 5.76 -7.03
C ARG A 72 -4.43 6.45 -5.90
N TYR A 73 -5.75 6.39 -5.94
CA TYR A 73 -6.64 7.09 -5.00
C TYR A 73 -7.45 6.09 -4.19
N PHE A 74 -7.87 6.51 -3.00
CA PHE A 74 -8.75 5.70 -2.18
C PHE A 74 -10.06 5.37 -2.92
N PRO A 75 -10.60 4.16 -2.77
CA PRO A 75 -10.08 3.04 -1.96
C PRO A 75 -8.92 2.30 -2.64
N ILE A 76 -7.84 2.03 -1.89
CA ILE A 76 -6.63 1.33 -2.37
C ILE A 76 -6.69 -0.15 -1.94
N TYR A 77 -6.45 -1.07 -2.88
CA TYR A 77 -6.49 -2.52 -2.69
C TYR A 77 -5.21 -3.20 -3.18
N VAL A 78 -4.99 -4.45 -2.76
CA VAL A 78 -3.88 -5.27 -3.26
C VAL A 78 -4.21 -5.76 -4.66
N LEU A 79 -3.39 -5.38 -5.63
CA LEU A 79 -3.43 -5.88 -7.01
C LEU A 79 -2.63 -7.17 -7.15
N HIS A 80 -1.42 -7.19 -6.57
CA HIS A 80 -0.53 -8.33 -6.64
C HIS A 80 0.02 -8.67 -5.26
N ASP A 81 -0.18 -9.93 -4.88
CA ASP A 81 0.34 -10.53 -3.66
C ASP A 81 1.33 -11.65 -4.04
N PRO A 82 2.65 -11.42 -3.89
CA PRO A 82 3.65 -12.41 -4.25
C PRO A 82 3.65 -13.65 -3.33
N LEU A 83 2.97 -13.60 -2.18
CA LEU A 83 2.86 -14.72 -1.25
C LEU A 83 1.63 -15.61 -1.52
N ASP A 84 0.74 -15.17 -2.40
CA ASP A 84 -0.52 -15.88 -2.75
C ASP A 84 -0.47 -16.56 -4.13
N GLN A 85 0.72 -16.75 -4.69
CA GLN A 85 0.88 -17.44 -5.96
C GLN A 85 0.82 -18.96 -5.76
N PRO A 86 0.00 -19.70 -6.53
CA PRO A 86 0.07 -21.15 -6.53
C PRO A 86 1.45 -21.58 -7.06
N MET A 87 2.15 -22.41 -6.28
CA MET A 87 3.39 -23.07 -6.71
C MET A 87 3.16 -23.97 -7.92
#